data_AF-A0A9D7WY94-F1
#
_entry.id   AF-A0A9D7WY94-F1
#
_cell.length_a   1.000
_cell.length_b   1.000
_cell.length_c   1.000
_cell.angle_alpha   90.00
_cell.angle_beta   90.00
_cell.angle_gamma   90.00
#
_symmetry.space_group_name_H-M   'P 1'
#
loop_
_entity.id
_entity.type
_entity.pdbx_description
1 polymer ?
#
loop_
_entity_poly.entity_id
_entity_poly.type
_entity_poly.pdbx_seq_one_letter_code
_entity_poly.pdbx_strand_id
1 'polypeptide(L)'
;MSFENTYKYFITALNEWINHTGHGHKKILSNGCGCGQSYITQLLTPKRNKPIPFEWQVKIAETCDMPYIEFLQHGKNLLEGKSKKQINSPESNETNRENNKEMDETVKMLLLQNQELINDLKQDKAGLKQEKAELNDKIAKLEDKIDRLREKYDNRVKELGEAYQALKNIEERQTQDLETNKPVANG
;
A
#
# COMPACT_ATOMS: atom_id res chain seq x y z
N MET A 1 3.77 -26.42 -1.86
CA MET A 1 3.22 -26.04 -3.18
C MET A 1 3.35 -24.53 -3.33
N SER A 2 3.60 -24.02 -4.52
CA SER A 2 3.74 -22.57 -4.75
C SER A 2 2.37 -21.87 -4.73
N PHE A 3 2.36 -20.59 -4.36
CA PHE A 3 1.21 -19.67 -4.45
C PHE A 3 0.48 -19.72 -5.82
N GLU A 4 1.21 -20.09 -6.86
CA GLU A 4 0.70 -20.26 -8.22
C GLU A 4 -0.37 -21.37 -8.34
N ASN A 5 -0.31 -22.42 -7.52
CA ASN A 5 -1.25 -23.53 -7.58
C ASN A 5 -2.60 -23.18 -6.94
N THR A 6 -2.61 -22.47 -5.82
CA THR A 6 -3.85 -22.07 -5.13
C THR A 6 -4.67 -21.10 -5.99
N TYR A 7 -4.01 -20.15 -6.64
CA TYR A 7 -4.70 -19.24 -7.55
C TYR A 7 -5.25 -19.96 -8.78
N LYS A 8 -4.56 -20.99 -9.29
CA LYS A 8 -5.07 -21.85 -10.36
C LYS A 8 -6.35 -22.57 -9.93
N TYR A 9 -6.39 -23.15 -8.73
CA TYR A 9 -7.61 -23.78 -8.20
C TYR A 9 -8.77 -22.77 -8.09
N PHE A 10 -8.51 -21.59 -7.53
CA PHE A 10 -9.50 -20.52 -7.41
C PHE A 10 -10.08 -20.11 -8.78
N ILE A 11 -9.21 -19.84 -9.76
CA ILE A 11 -9.64 -19.44 -11.10
C ILE A 11 -10.40 -20.55 -11.82
N THR A 12 -10.02 -21.82 -11.64
CA THR A 12 -10.77 -22.95 -12.19
C THR A 12 -12.19 -23.01 -11.63
N ALA A 13 -12.34 -22.96 -10.30
CA ALA A 13 -13.66 -22.96 -9.66
C ALA A 13 -14.50 -21.75 -10.10
N LEU A 14 -13.89 -20.57 -10.18
CA LEU A 14 -14.55 -19.35 -10.60
C LEU A 14 -15.02 -19.40 -12.05
N ASN A 15 -14.18 -19.91 -12.96
CA ASN A 15 -14.56 -20.07 -14.36
C ASN A 15 -15.71 -21.08 -14.51
N GLU A 16 -15.69 -22.17 -13.76
CA GLU A 16 -16.77 -23.15 -13.77
C GLU A 16 -18.08 -22.55 -13.27
N TRP A 17 -18.05 -21.80 -12.17
CA TRP A 17 -19.21 -21.08 -11.66
C TRP A 17 -19.74 -20.03 -12.64
N ILE A 18 -18.85 -19.27 -13.29
CA ILE A 18 -19.22 -18.29 -14.33
C ILE A 18 -19.91 -18.99 -15.51
N ASN A 19 -19.37 -20.13 -15.95
CA ASN A 19 -19.95 -20.92 -17.03
C ASN A 19 -21.34 -21.46 -16.68
N HIS A 20 -21.53 -21.93 -15.43
CA HIS A 20 -22.82 -22.40 -14.93
C HIS A 20 -23.85 -21.27 -14.75
N THR A 21 -23.42 -20.13 -14.22
CA THR A 21 -24.30 -18.99 -13.93
C THR A 21 -24.74 -18.27 -15.20
N GLY A 22 -23.88 -18.25 -16.22
CA GLY A 22 -24.17 -17.63 -17.51
C GLY A 22 -24.28 -16.10 -17.45
N HIS A 23 -25.30 -15.54 -18.10
CA HIS A 23 -25.46 -14.09 -18.23
C HIS A 23 -25.93 -13.48 -16.90
N GLY A 24 -25.10 -12.61 -16.30
CA GLY A 24 -25.42 -11.90 -15.06
C GLY A 24 -24.42 -12.10 -13.92
N HIS A 25 -23.45 -13.00 -14.07
CA HIS A 25 -22.41 -13.27 -13.05
C HIS A 25 -21.72 -11.99 -12.54
N LYS A 26 -21.43 -11.02 -13.41
CA LYS A 26 -20.82 -9.74 -13.00
C LYS A 26 -21.70 -8.93 -12.03
N LYS A 27 -23.01 -8.94 -12.24
CA LYS A 27 -23.96 -8.23 -11.36
C LYS A 27 -24.09 -8.95 -10.02
N ILE A 28 -24.14 -10.28 -10.03
CA ILE A 28 -24.19 -11.11 -8.83
C ILE A 28 -22.94 -10.88 -7.99
N LEU A 29 -21.75 -11.00 -8.59
CA LEU A 29 -20.48 -10.77 -7.92
C LEU A 29 -20.33 -9.33 -7.42
N SER A 30 -20.75 -8.34 -8.22
CA SER A 30 -20.70 -6.93 -7.81
C SER A 30 -21.56 -6.67 -6.56
N ASN A 31 -22.78 -7.22 -6.54
CA ASN A 31 -23.69 -7.08 -5.40
C ASN A 31 -23.17 -7.84 -4.18
N GLY A 32 -22.75 -9.11 -4.33
CA GLY A 32 -22.31 -9.95 -3.23
C GLY A 32 -20.97 -9.50 -2.63
N CYS A 33 -20.03 -9.05 -3.46
CA CYS A 33 -18.73 -8.57 -2.99
C CYS A 33 -18.77 -7.10 -2.51
N GLY A 34 -19.89 -6.39 -2.69
CA GLY A 34 -20.03 -4.99 -2.28
C GLY A 34 -19.13 -4.03 -3.06
N CYS A 35 -18.87 -4.30 -4.33
CA CYS A 35 -18.00 -3.47 -5.17
C CYS A 35 -18.63 -3.17 -6.53
N GLY A 36 -18.15 -2.12 -7.20
CA GLY A 36 -18.70 -1.73 -8.51
C GLY A 36 -18.48 -2.80 -9.59
N GLN A 37 -19.42 -2.92 -10.53
CA GLN A 37 -19.32 -3.85 -11.66
C GLN A 37 -18.06 -3.64 -12.53
N SER A 38 -17.58 -2.39 -12.61
CA SER A 38 -16.32 -2.05 -13.27
C SER A 38 -15.13 -2.73 -12.60
N TYR A 39 -15.12 -2.78 -11.27
CA TYR A 39 -14.07 -3.41 -10.49
C TYR A 39 -14.10 -4.94 -10.63
N ILE A 40 -15.28 -5.56 -10.55
CA ILE A 40 -15.43 -7.01 -10.86
C ILE A 40 -14.94 -7.31 -12.27
N THR A 41 -15.28 -6.48 -13.25
CA THR A 41 -14.83 -6.68 -14.64
C THR A 41 -13.31 -6.64 -14.75
N GLN A 42 -12.65 -5.73 -14.03
CA GLN A 42 -11.19 -5.67 -13.97
C GLN A 42 -10.61 -6.92 -13.30
N LEU A 43 -11.19 -7.39 -12.19
CA LEU A 43 -10.74 -8.59 -11.48
C LEU A 43 -10.84 -9.85 -12.34
N LEU A 44 -11.93 -9.99 -13.11
CA LEU A 44 -12.20 -11.14 -13.97
C LEU A 44 -11.52 -11.05 -15.35
N THR A 45 -10.72 -10.02 -15.61
CA THR A 45 -10.07 -9.85 -16.92
C THR A 45 -9.04 -10.97 -17.13
N PRO A 46 -9.15 -11.79 -18.20
CA PRO A 46 -8.26 -12.94 -18.43
C PRO A 46 -6.78 -12.58 -18.57
N LYS A 47 -6.49 -11.33 -19.00
CA LYS A 47 -5.13 -10.81 -19.21
C LYS A 47 -4.58 -10.04 -18.00
N ARG A 48 -5.17 -10.22 -16.81
CA ARG A 48 -4.71 -9.49 -15.63
C ARG A 48 -3.35 -10.04 -15.17
N ASN A 49 -2.34 -9.16 -15.16
CA ASN A 49 -0.96 -9.51 -14.76
C ASN A 49 -0.79 -9.80 -13.27
N LYS A 50 -1.81 -9.55 -12.44
CA LYS A 50 -1.76 -9.74 -10.98
C LYS A 50 -2.89 -10.67 -10.53
N PRO A 51 -2.64 -11.58 -9.58
CA PRO A 51 -3.68 -12.39 -8.96
C PRO A 51 -4.77 -11.54 -8.30
N ILE A 52 -5.99 -12.07 -8.21
CA ILE A 52 -7.07 -11.44 -7.42
C ILE A 52 -6.59 -11.38 -5.97
N PRO A 53 -6.64 -10.21 -5.29
CA PRO A 53 -6.21 -10.12 -3.90
C PRO A 53 -7.03 -11.08 -3.03
N PHE A 54 -6.40 -11.68 -2.01
CA PHE A 54 -7.00 -12.72 -1.19
C PHE A 54 -8.38 -12.33 -0.63
N GLU A 55 -8.52 -11.13 -0.09
CA GLU A 55 -9.80 -10.61 0.42
C GLU A 55 -10.94 -10.72 -0.61
N TRP A 56 -10.64 -10.43 -1.87
CA TRP A 56 -11.62 -10.52 -2.95
C TRP A 56 -11.87 -11.96 -3.37
N GLN A 57 -10.88 -12.84 -3.28
CA GLN A 57 -11.10 -14.26 -3.54
C GLN A 57 -12.08 -14.86 -2.52
N VAL A 58 -11.95 -14.49 -1.23
CA VAL A 58 -12.87 -14.92 -0.18
C VAL A 58 -14.28 -14.41 -0.43
N LYS A 59 -14.46 -13.11 -0.66
CA LYS A 59 -15.78 -12.51 -0.96
C LYS A 59 -16.44 -13.12 -2.20
N ILE A 60 -15.65 -13.42 -3.23
CA ILE A 60 -16.15 -14.07 -4.45
C ILE A 60 -16.64 -15.48 -4.13
N ALA A 61 -15.87 -16.28 -3.38
CA ALA A 61 -16.29 -17.62 -2.99
C ALA A 61 -17.58 -17.59 -2.17
N GLU A 62 -17.67 -16.69 -1.19
CA GLU A 62 -18.88 -16.48 -0.38
C GLU A 62 -20.08 -16.08 -1.24
N THR A 63 -19.87 -15.23 -2.25
CA THR A 63 -20.92 -14.85 -3.22
C THR A 63 -21.35 -16.02 -4.11
N CYS A 64 -20.48 -17.01 -4.30
CA CYS A 64 -20.78 -18.26 -4.98
C CYS A 64 -21.43 -19.30 -4.04
N ASP A 65 -21.90 -18.88 -2.86
CA ASP A 65 -22.52 -19.72 -1.82
C ASP A 65 -21.63 -20.88 -1.36
N MET A 66 -20.31 -20.67 -1.38
CA MET A 66 -19.35 -21.70 -1.00
C MET A 66 -18.26 -21.12 -0.10
N PRO A 67 -17.98 -21.72 1.08
CA PRO A 67 -16.83 -21.34 1.88
C PRO A 67 -15.55 -21.35 1.04
N TYR A 68 -14.67 -20.38 1.23
CA TYR A 68 -13.46 -20.23 0.40
C TYR A 68 -12.64 -21.52 0.28
N ILE A 69 -12.59 -22.30 1.35
CA ILE A 69 -11.88 -23.59 1.39
C ILE A 69 -12.54 -24.64 0.47
N GLU A 70 -13.86 -24.77 0.56
CA GLU A 70 -14.62 -25.67 -0.31
C GLU A 70 -14.52 -25.22 -1.77
N PHE A 71 -14.44 -23.91 -2.01
CA PHE A 71 -14.28 -23.33 -3.34
C PHE A 71 -12.93 -23.70 -3.98
N LEU A 72 -11.84 -23.62 -3.20
CA LEU A 72 -10.53 -24.09 -3.65
C LEU A 72 -10.49 -25.60 -3.89
N GLN A 73 -11.07 -26.38 -2.98
CA GLN A 73 -11.12 -27.84 -3.11
C GLN A 73 -11.95 -28.25 -4.34
N HIS A 74 -13.05 -27.54 -4.60
CA HIS A 74 -13.83 -27.73 -5.82
C HIS A 74 -13.00 -27.47 -7.07
N GLY A 75 -12.26 -26.35 -7.11
CA GLY A 75 -11.35 -26.01 -8.21
C GLY A 75 -10.22 -27.02 -8.41
N LYS A 76 -9.65 -27.55 -7.32
CA LYS A 76 -8.67 -28.65 -7.35
C LYS A 76 -9.27 -29.91 -7.95
N ASN A 77 -10.45 -30.32 -7.50
CA ASN A 77 -11.15 -31.50 -8.01
C ASN A 77 -11.47 -31.38 -9.50
N LEU A 78 -11.86 -30.19 -9.97
CA LEU A 78 -12.07 -29.90 -11.40
C LEU A 78 -10.78 -30.03 -12.20
N LEU A 79 -9.66 -29.49 -11.70
CA LEU A 79 -8.35 -29.60 -12.36
C LEU A 79 -7.80 -31.02 -12.38
N GLU A 80 -8.08 -31.82 -11.35
CA GLU A 80 -7.65 -33.22 -11.22
C GLU A 80 -8.62 -34.21 -11.91
N GLY A 81 -9.73 -33.73 -12.49
CA GLY A 81 -10.71 -34.57 -13.18
C GLY A 81 -11.58 -35.45 -12.25
N LYS A 82 -11.61 -35.15 -10.94
CA LYS A 82 -12.47 -35.83 -9.96
C LYS A 82 -13.88 -35.24 -10.00
N SER A 83 -14.71 -35.67 -10.95
CA SER A 83 -16.13 -35.31 -10.96
C SER A 83 -16.89 -36.08 -9.87
N LYS A 84 -17.75 -35.38 -9.11
CA LYS A 84 -18.62 -35.98 -8.07
C LYS A 84 -19.51 -37.05 -8.72
N LYS A 85 -19.16 -38.34 -8.59
CA LYS A 85 -20.11 -39.44 -8.78
C LYS A 85 -21.05 -39.47 -7.56
N GLN A 86 -22.33 -39.66 -7.87
CA GLN A 86 -23.51 -39.53 -7.03
C GLN A 86 -23.39 -40.29 -5.69
N ILE A 87 -23.73 -39.59 -4.61
CA ILE A 87 -23.92 -40.16 -3.28
C ILE A 87 -25.28 -40.87 -3.27
N ASN A 88 -25.28 -42.20 -3.10
CA ASN A 88 -26.28 -43.00 -2.38
C ASN A 88 -25.84 -44.49 -2.35
N SER A 89 -24.97 -44.86 -1.40
CA SER A 89 -24.76 -46.24 -0.86
C SER A 89 -23.69 -46.25 0.26
N PRO A 90 -23.55 -47.30 1.09
CA PRO A 90 -23.16 -47.24 2.51
C PRO A 90 -21.66 -47.02 2.83
N GLU A 91 -20.87 -46.44 1.93
CA GLU A 91 -19.39 -46.26 2.04
C GLU A 91 -18.93 -45.15 3.02
N SER A 92 -19.82 -44.69 3.90
CA SER A 92 -19.68 -43.48 4.73
C SER A 92 -18.50 -43.43 5.73
N ASN A 93 -17.69 -44.49 5.87
CA ASN A 93 -16.56 -44.52 6.80
C ASN A 93 -15.20 -44.26 6.15
N GLU A 94 -15.00 -44.59 4.87
CA GLU A 94 -13.74 -44.31 4.15
C GLU A 94 -13.71 -42.89 3.62
N THR A 95 -14.84 -42.39 3.11
CA THR A 95 -14.99 -41.00 2.66
C THR A 95 -14.77 -40.02 3.80
N ASN A 96 -15.19 -40.34 5.03
CA ASN A 96 -14.94 -39.49 6.21
C ASN A 96 -13.47 -39.45 6.64
N ARG A 97 -12.68 -40.51 6.39
CA ARG A 97 -11.23 -40.50 6.67
C ARG A 97 -10.44 -39.75 5.62
N GLU A 98 -10.82 -39.87 4.35
CA GLU A 98 -10.20 -39.12 3.25
C GLU A 98 -10.55 -37.64 3.32
N ASN A 99 -11.81 -37.28 3.61
CA ASN A 99 -12.22 -35.89 3.82
C ASN A 99 -11.50 -35.24 5.01
N ASN A 100 -11.29 -35.98 6.11
CA ASN A 100 -10.52 -35.46 7.25
C ASN A 100 -9.03 -35.30 6.94
N LYS A 101 -8.42 -36.21 6.16
CA LYS A 101 -7.03 -36.06 5.69
C LYS A 101 -6.86 -34.87 4.73
N GLU A 102 -7.77 -34.69 3.78
CA GLU A 102 -7.72 -33.56 2.85
C GLU A 102 -7.96 -32.22 3.59
N MET A 103 -8.80 -32.21 4.62
CA MET A 103 -9.01 -31.02 5.45
C MET A 103 -7.74 -30.68 6.25
N ASP A 104 -7.05 -31.68 6.80
CA ASP A 104 -5.79 -31.51 7.53
C ASP A 104 -4.65 -31.00 6.62
N GLU A 105 -4.58 -31.47 5.37
CA GLU A 105 -3.64 -30.98 4.35
C GLU A 105 -3.93 -29.54 3.91
N THR A 106 -5.21 -29.20 3.80
CA THR A 106 -5.65 -27.83 3.45
C THR A 106 -5.37 -26.85 4.58
N VAL A 107 -5.58 -27.25 5.83
CA VAL A 107 -5.22 -26.43 7.01
C VAL A 107 -3.71 -26.21 7.06
N LYS A 108 -2.91 -27.24 6.81
CA LYS A 108 -1.44 -27.14 6.76
C LYS A 108 -0.96 -26.20 5.65
N MET A 109 -1.62 -26.23 4.49
CA MET A 109 -1.35 -25.32 3.38
C MET A 109 -1.61 -23.85 3.74
N LEU A 110 -2.74 -23.54 4.38
CA LEU A 110 -3.04 -22.17 4.83
C LEU A 110 -2.07 -21.70 5.90
N LEU A 111 -1.65 -22.60 6.79
CA LEU A 111 -0.67 -22.28 7.82
C LEU A 111 0.67 -21.83 7.20
N LEU A 112 1.13 -22.55 6.17
CA LEU A 112 2.32 -22.21 5.38
C LEU A 112 2.16 -20.85 4.68
N GLN A 113 1.01 -20.61 4.04
CA GLN A 113 0.74 -19.35 3.34
C GLN A 113 0.69 -18.15 4.31
N ASN A 114 0.07 -18.32 5.48
CA ASN A 114 0.07 -17.30 6.52
C ASN A 114 1.48 -17.04 7.05
N GLN A 115 2.31 -18.07 7.16
CA GLN A 115 3.71 -17.94 7.57
C GLN A 115 4.52 -17.11 6.56
N GLU A 116 4.33 -17.35 5.27
CA GLU A 116 4.96 -16.57 4.19
C GLU A 116 4.52 -15.10 4.22
N LEU A 117 3.20 -14.85 4.29
CA LEU A 117 2.67 -13.48 4.41
C LEU A 117 3.20 -12.75 5.65
N ILE A 118 3.32 -13.43 6.79
CA ILE A 118 3.90 -12.86 8.00
C ILE A 118 5.38 -12.49 7.79
N ASN A 119 6.13 -13.29 7.05
CA ASN A 119 7.53 -13.02 6.77
C ASN A 119 7.69 -11.82 5.83
N ASP A 120 6.89 -11.75 4.77
CA ASP A 120 6.86 -10.61 3.85
C ASP A 120 6.51 -9.31 4.60
N LEU A 121 5.46 -9.35 5.43
CA LEU A 121 5.06 -8.21 6.25
C LEU A 121 6.15 -7.79 7.26
N LYS A 122 6.93 -8.73 7.80
CA LYS A 122 8.07 -8.41 8.66
C LYS A 122 9.19 -7.72 7.88
N GLN A 123 9.46 -8.17 6.65
CA GLN A 123 10.46 -7.57 5.78
C GLN A 123 10.04 -6.14 5.37
N ASP A 124 8.80 -5.96 4.93
CA ASP A 124 8.25 -4.64 4.59
C ASP A 124 8.31 -3.70 5.79
N LYS A 125 7.92 -4.18 6.98
CA LYS A 125 8.01 -3.40 8.22
C LYS A 125 9.46 -2.98 8.54
N ALA A 126 10.44 -3.85 8.30
CA ALA A 126 11.85 -3.53 8.49
C ALA A 126 12.31 -2.47 7.48
N GLY A 127 11.93 -2.60 6.21
CA GLY A 127 12.21 -1.62 5.15
C GLY A 127 11.64 -0.24 5.47
N LEU A 128 10.36 -0.18 5.86
CA LEU A 128 9.70 1.06 6.27
C LEU A 128 10.37 1.72 7.49
N LYS A 129 10.85 0.92 8.45
CA LYS A 129 11.57 1.44 9.62
C LYS A 129 12.91 2.07 9.21
N GLN A 130 13.61 1.47 8.26
CA GLN A 130 14.86 2.02 7.72
C GLN A 130 14.59 3.31 6.95
N GLU A 131 13.62 3.32 6.04
CA GLU A 131 13.27 4.53 5.28
C GLU A 131 12.85 5.69 6.20
N LYS A 132 12.08 5.40 7.26
CA LYS A 132 11.74 6.39 8.28
C LYS A 132 12.96 6.97 8.99
N ALA A 133 13.96 6.14 9.30
CA ALA A 133 15.19 6.61 9.93
C ALA A 133 15.98 7.53 8.98
N GLU A 134 16.12 7.14 7.71
CA GLU A 134 16.81 7.95 6.70
C GLU A 134 16.11 9.29 6.43
N LEU A 135 14.77 9.32 6.43
CA LEU A 135 14.00 10.54 6.30
C LEU A 135 14.18 11.48 7.50
N ASN A 136 14.18 10.94 8.72
CA ASN A 136 14.45 11.72 9.93
C ASN A 136 15.85 12.34 9.90
N ASP A 137 16.86 11.59 9.47
CA ASP A 137 18.23 12.12 9.32
C ASP A 137 18.31 13.24 8.28
N LYS A 138 17.55 13.13 7.18
CA LYS A 138 17.47 14.21 6.17
C LYS A 138 16.79 15.46 6.73
N ILE A 139 15.73 15.29 7.52
CA ILE A 139 15.04 16.41 8.19
C ILE A 139 15.99 17.15 9.13
N ALA A 140 16.69 16.42 10.01
CA ALA A 140 17.65 17.02 10.94
C ALA A 140 18.75 17.83 10.20
N LYS A 141 19.29 17.29 9.10
CA LYS A 141 20.29 18.01 8.27
C LYS A 141 19.73 19.27 7.62
N LEU A 142 18.46 19.26 7.23
CA LEU A 142 17.79 20.42 6.64
C LEU A 142 17.51 21.49 7.71
N GLU A 143 17.08 21.09 8.90
CA GLU A 143 16.89 21.98 10.05
C GLU A 143 18.20 22.69 10.41
N ASP A 144 19.31 21.95 10.57
CA ASP A 144 20.65 22.54 10.80
C ASP A 144 21.06 23.52 9.69
N LYS A 145 20.68 23.24 8.44
CA LYS A 145 20.99 24.13 7.31
C LYS A 145 20.17 25.42 7.38
N ILE A 146 18.89 25.33 7.76
CA ILE A 146 18.01 26.48 7.96
C ILE A 146 18.54 27.36 9.08
N ASP A 147 18.96 26.78 10.21
CA ASP A 147 19.47 27.54 11.36
C ASP A 147 20.76 28.30 11.00
N ARG A 148 21.69 27.64 10.30
CA ARG A 148 22.90 28.32 9.79
C ARG A 148 22.60 29.43 8.80
N LEU A 149 21.54 29.30 8.00
CA LEU A 149 21.12 30.35 7.06
C LEU A 149 20.46 31.52 7.79
N ARG A 150 19.66 31.25 8.83
CA ARG A 150 19.08 32.29 9.70
C ARG A 150 20.17 33.09 10.39
N GLU A 151 21.16 32.42 10.99
CA GLU A 151 22.28 33.10 11.64
C GLU A 151 23.05 34.01 10.67
N LYS A 152 23.32 33.53 9.45
CA LYS A 152 23.94 34.36 8.41
C LYS A 152 23.08 35.55 8.02
N TYR A 153 21.76 35.37 7.92
CA TYR A 153 20.83 36.45 7.60
C TYR A 153 20.81 37.49 8.71
N ASP A 154 20.69 37.08 9.97
CA ASP A 154 20.64 37.97 11.13
C ASP A 154 21.94 38.77 11.28
N ASN A 155 23.09 38.12 11.10
CA ASN A 155 24.39 38.79 11.06
C ASN A 155 24.46 39.83 9.94
N ARG A 156 23.94 39.51 8.76
CA ARG A 156 23.95 40.44 7.63
C ARG A 156 23.04 41.65 7.87
N VAL A 157 21.87 41.43 8.47
CA VAL A 157 20.96 42.52 8.87
C VAL A 157 21.64 43.44 9.87
N LYS A 158 22.36 42.89 10.86
CA LYS A 158 23.11 43.67 11.84
C LYS A 158 24.21 44.51 11.20
N GLU A 159 25.06 43.92 10.36
CA GLU A 159 26.10 44.64 9.62
C GLU A 159 25.54 45.79 8.80
N LEU A 160 24.39 45.57 8.16
CA LEU A 160 23.73 46.58 7.33
C LEU A 160 23.17 47.72 8.17
N GLY A 161 22.62 47.42 9.35
CA GLY A 161 22.19 48.41 10.33
C GLY A 161 23.35 49.26 10.87
N GLU A 162 24.49 48.63 11.21
CA GLU A 162 25.70 49.33 11.64
C GLU A 162 26.26 50.25 10.54
N ALA A 163 26.30 49.76 9.30
CA ALA A 163 26.73 50.56 8.14
C ALA A 163 25.80 51.76 7.91
N TYR A 164 24.48 51.58 8.02
CA TYR A 164 23.51 52.66 7.88
C TYR A 164 23.70 53.74 8.96
N GLN A 165 23.91 53.33 10.22
CA GLN A 165 24.17 54.29 11.30
C GLN A 165 25.49 55.04 11.11
N ALA A 166 26.54 54.36 10.62
CA ALA A 166 27.81 55.00 10.30
C ALA A 166 27.65 56.06 9.20
N LEU A 167 26.90 55.77 8.14
CA LEU A 167 26.60 56.73 7.07
C LEU A 167 25.85 57.95 7.59
N LYS A 168 24.79 57.73 8.39
CA LYS A 168 24.03 58.83 9.01
C LYS A 168 24.91 59.74 9.86
N ASN A 169 25.79 59.17 10.68
CA ASN A 169 26.72 59.95 11.51
C ASN A 169 27.71 60.76 10.65
N ILE A 170 28.12 60.26 9.48
CA ILE A 170 29.00 60.99 8.55
C ILE A 170 28.24 62.16 7.93
N GLU A 171 27.00 61.95 7.48
CA GLU A 171 26.15 63.02 6.91
C GLU A 171 25.89 64.13 7.92
N GLU A 172 25.61 63.79 9.19
CA GLU A 172 25.42 64.77 10.27
C GLU A 172 26.68 65.61 10.51
N ARG A 173 27.86 64.98 10.55
CA ARG A 173 29.16 65.70 10.69
C ARG A 173 29.41 66.63 9.52
N GLN A 174 29.21 66.17 8.28
CA GLN A 174 29.38 67.00 7.09
C GLN A 174 28.45 68.22 7.10
N THR A 175 27.21 68.04 7.57
CA THR A 175 26.24 69.14 7.69
C THR A 175 26.70 70.17 8.72
N GLN A 176 27.18 69.72 9.88
CA GLN A 176 27.72 70.61 10.93
C GLN A 176 28.98 71.37 10.47
N ASP A 177 29.88 70.72 9.75
CA ASP A 177 31.09 71.35 9.20
C ASP A 177 30.75 72.44 8.15
N LEU A 178 29.68 72.24 7.38
CA LEU A 178 29.19 73.24 6.41
C LEU A 178 28.50 74.43 7.09
N GLU A 179 27.80 74.21 8.20
CA GLU A 179 27.15 75.29 8.96
C GLU A 179 28.16 76.16 9.71
N THR A 180 29.21 75.55 10.26
CA THR A 180 30.27 76.24 11.00
C THR A 180 31.25 77.03 10.13
N ASN A 181 31.39 76.66 8.85
CA ASN A 181 32.26 77.35 7.88
C ASN A 181 31.55 78.41 7.01
N LYS A 182 30.29 78.77 7.31
CA LYS A 182 29.63 79.89 6.61
C LYS A 182 30.34 81.21 6.95
N PRO A 183 30.84 81.98 5.96
CA PRO A 183 31.48 83.26 6.23
C PRO A 183 30.47 84.21 6.86
N VAL A 184 30.85 84.81 7.99
CA VAL A 184 30.10 85.91 8.59
C VAL A 184 30.14 87.06 7.58
N ALA A 185 29.02 87.29 6.88
CA ALA A 185 28.86 88.47 6.05
C ALA A 185 28.84 89.68 6.99
N ASN A 186 30.01 90.29 7.21
CA ASN A 186 30.10 91.58 7.87
C ASN A 186 29.43 92.62 6.95
N GLY A 187 28.33 93.19 7.44
CA GLY A 187 27.74 94.41 6.90
C GLY A 187 28.51 95.66 7.31
#